data_AF-A0A140K5X9-F1
#
_entry.id   AF-A0A140K5X9-F1
#
_cell.length_a   1.000
_cell.length_b   1.000
_cell.length_c   1.000
_cell.angle_alpha   90.00
_cell.angle_beta   90.00
_cell.angle_gamma   90.00
#
_symmetry.space_group_name_H-M   'P 1'
#
loop_
_entity.id
_entity.type
_entity.pdbx_description
1 polymer ?
#
loop_
_entity_poly.entity_id
_entity_poly.type
_entity_poly.pdbx_seq_one_letter_code
_entity_poly.pdbx_strand_id
1 'polypeptide(L)' 'MGIQKYICRLKSARRTTRRHSNFWIGLYGGLWIKIYEFCHDLVEQLMRFTPNKLPFYQQDLRAKRLIQTAF' A
#
# COMPACT_ATOMS: atom_id res chain seq x y z
N MET A 1 -3.98 -16.11 -23.11
CA MET A 1 -4.39 -16.42 -21.72
C MET A 1 -3.30 -16.04 -20.70
N GLY A 2 -2.90 -14.76 -20.62
CA GLY A 2 -1.86 -14.30 -19.68
C GLY A 2 -2.33 -13.19 -18.75
N ILE A 3 -3.10 -12.24 -19.28
CA ILE A 3 -3.54 -11.01 -18.61
C ILE A 3 -4.50 -11.28 -17.43
N GLN A 4 -5.34 -12.31 -17.53
CA GLN A 4 -6.30 -12.65 -16.47
C GLN A 4 -5.60 -12.98 -15.14
N LYS A 5 -4.43 -13.65 -15.14
CA LYS A 5 -3.64 -13.91 -13.91
C LYS A 5 -3.17 -12.63 -13.20
N TYR A 6 -2.99 -11.54 -13.94
CA TYR A 6 -2.50 -10.25 -13.43
C TYR A 6 -3.64 -9.33 -12.99
N ILE A 7 -4.75 -9.31 -13.73
CA ILE A 7 -5.91 -8.45 -13.41
C ILE A 7 -6.84 -9.11 -12.38
N CYS A 8 -7.10 -10.42 -12.46
CA CYS A 8 -7.96 -11.17 -11.54
C CYS A 8 -7.44 -12.60 -11.32
N ARG A 9 -6.79 -12.87 -10.17
CA ARG A 9 -6.09 -14.15 -9.93
C ARG A 9 -6.93 -15.19 -9.16
N LEU A 10 -6.75 -16.46 -9.57
CA LEU A 10 -7.34 -17.70 -9.06
C LEU A 10 -7.77 -17.67 -7.59
N LYS A 11 -9.07 -17.95 -7.37
CA LYS A 11 -9.64 -18.17 -6.05
C LYS A 11 -9.08 -19.45 -5.45
N SER A 12 -8.28 -19.34 -4.39
CA SER A 12 -7.94 -20.47 -3.53
C SER A 12 -9.19 -20.89 -2.75
N ALA A 13 -9.60 -22.16 -2.85
CA ALA A 13 -10.89 -22.71 -2.40
C ALA A 13 -11.26 -22.52 -0.91
N ARG A 14 -10.41 -21.88 -0.08
CA ARG A 14 -10.57 -21.80 1.38
C ARG A 14 -10.31 -20.41 1.98
N ARG A 15 -10.31 -19.34 1.19
CA ARG A 15 -10.16 -17.97 1.73
C ARG A 15 -11.50 -17.24 1.77
N THR A 16 -11.83 -16.70 2.93
CA THR A 16 -12.99 -15.83 3.20
C THR A 16 -12.81 -14.43 2.61
N THR A 17 -11.60 -13.89 2.59
CA THR A 17 -11.31 -12.53 2.09
C THR A 17 -10.65 -12.53 0.72
N ARG A 18 -11.05 -11.58 -0.13
CA ARG A 18 -10.45 -11.36 -1.46
C ARG A 18 -9.02 -10.82 -1.31
N ARG A 19 -8.05 -11.41 -2.01
CA ARG A 19 -6.68 -10.89 -2.12
C ARG A 19 -6.60 -9.95 -3.32
N HIS A 20 -6.01 -8.77 -3.16
CA HIS A 20 -5.63 -7.92 -4.29
C HIS A 20 -4.56 -8.61 -5.14
N SER A 21 -4.61 -8.46 -6.47
CA SER A 21 -3.58 -9.04 -7.33
C SER A 21 -2.24 -8.33 -7.10
N ASN A 22 -1.12 -9.03 -7.28
CA ASN A 22 0.21 -8.43 -7.13
C ASN A 22 0.41 -7.24 -8.11
N PHE A 23 -0.20 -7.31 -9.29
CA PHE A 23 -0.23 -6.20 -10.25
C PHE A 23 -0.97 -4.98 -9.69
N TRP A 24 -2.14 -5.19 -9.09
CA TRP A 24 -2.93 -4.14 -8.46
C TRP A 24 -2.19 -3.52 -7.26
N ILE A 25 -1.52 -4.35 -6.46
CA ILE A 25 -0.70 -3.90 -5.33
C ILE A 25 0.48 -3.04 -5.81
N GLY A 26 1.16 -3.43 -6.89
CA GLY A 26 2.25 -2.65 -7.47
C GLY A 26 1.78 -1.32 -8.06
N LEU A 27 0.72 -1.34 -8.86
CA LEU A 27 0.14 -0.13 -9.48
C LEU A 27 -0.33 0.86 -8.40
N TYR A 28 -1.06 0.37 -7.41
CA TYR A 28 -1.59 1.22 -6.34
C TYR A 28 -0.50 1.67 -5.37
N GLY A 29 0.48 0.81 -5.08
CA GLY A 29 1.64 1.14 -4.26
C GLY A 29 2.46 2.29 -4.86
N GLY A 30 2.70 2.26 -6.18
CA GLY A 30 3.38 3.35 -6.89
C GLY A 30 2.60 4.67 -6.86
N LEU A 31 1.28 4.62 -7.07
CA LEU A 31 0.43 5.81 -6.96
C LEU A 31 0.43 6.37 -5.53
N TRP A 32 0.34 5.51 -4.53
CA TRP A 32 0.34 5.89 -3.13
C TRP A 32 1.65 6.55 -2.71
N ILE A 33 2.81 6.04 -3.16
CA ILE A 33 4.11 6.68 -2.90
C ILE A 33 4.15 8.10 -3.46
N LYS A 34 3.69 8.31 -4.70
CA LYS A 34 3.66 9.64 -5.34
C LYS A 34 2.77 10.62 -4.57
N ILE A 35 1.59 10.17 -4.15
CA ILE A 35 0.68 10.99 -3.35
C ILE A 35 1.31 11.31 -2.00
N TYR A 36 1.92 10.32 -1.34
CA TYR A 36 2.62 10.53 -0.07
C TYR A 36 3.73 11.58 -0.22
N GLU A 37 4.56 11.50 -1.26
CA GLU A 37 5.64 12.48 -1.49
C GLU A 37 5.09 13.91 -1.66
N PHE A 38 3.96 14.05 -2.36
CA PHE A 38 3.28 15.33 -2.54
C PHE A 38 2.76 15.93 -1.22
N CYS A 39 2.31 15.12 -0.27
CA CYS A 39 1.70 15.59 0.97
C CYS A 39 2.49 15.28 2.24
N HIS A 40 3.75 14.83 2.14
CA HIS A 40 4.49 14.30 3.28
C HIS A 40 4.68 15.33 4.41
N ASP A 41 4.88 16.61 4.07
CA ASP A 41 4.99 17.71 5.03
C ASP A 41 3.73 17.84 5.89
N LEU A 42 2.55 17.75 5.26
CA LEU A 42 1.26 17.80 5.95
C LEU A 42 1.09 16.57 6.85
N VAL A 43 1.48 15.39 6.36
CA VAL A 43 1.41 14.15 7.15
C VAL A 43 2.31 14.26 8.38
N GLU A 44 3.52 14.83 8.26
CA GLU A 44 4.42 15.02 9.40
C GLU A 44 3.81 15.96 10.45
N GLN A 45 3.18 17.06 10.01
CA GLN A 45 2.44 17.95 10.92
C GLN A 45 1.32 17.20 11.63
N LEU A 46 0.56 16.38 10.89
CA LEU A 46 -0.52 15.57 11.45
C LEU A 46 -0.02 14.58 12.50
N MET A 47 1.16 13.98 12.32
CA MET A 47 1.78 13.09 13.32
C MET A 47 2.07 13.84 14.62
N ARG A 48 2.49 15.11 14.55
CA ARG A 48 2.74 15.95 15.74
C ARG A 48 1.44 16.27 16.49
N PHE A 49 0.35 16.51 15.77
CA PHE A 49 -0.96 16.79 16.37
C PHE A 49 -1.70 15.54 16.89
N THR A 50 -1.40 14.36 16.33
CA THR A 50 -2.10 13.10 16.66
C THR A 50 -1.13 12.01 17.11
N PRO A 51 -0.43 12.20 18.25
CA PRO A 51 0.57 11.25 18.72
C PRO A 51 -0.03 9.87 19.04
N ASN A 52 -1.31 9.82 19.43
CA ASN A 52 -2.05 8.58 19.62
C ASN A 52 -2.15 7.70 18.36
N LYS A 53 -1.96 8.29 17.17
CA LYS A 53 -1.99 7.58 15.88
C LYS A 53 -0.60 7.28 15.30
N LEU A 54 0.49 7.69 15.97
CA LEU A 54 1.88 7.41 15.57
C LEU A 54 2.14 5.94 15.18
N PRO A 55 1.63 4.93 15.90
CA PRO A 55 1.84 3.53 15.51
C PRO A 55 1.34 3.20 14.10
N PHE A 56 0.21 3.77 13.69
CA PHE A 56 -0.37 3.57 12.36
C PHE A 56 0.48 4.27 11.28
N TYR A 57 0.90 5.50 11.54
CA TYR A 57 1.80 6.22 10.63
C TYR A 57 3.13 5.50 10.43
N GLN A 58 3.70 4.93 11.49
CA GLN A 58 4.93 4.14 11.41
C GLN A 58 4.74 2.85 10.61
N GLN A 59 3.58 2.20 10.74
CA GLN A 59 3.22 1.04 9.94
C GLN A 59 3.12 1.40 8.45
N ASP A 60 2.50 2.54 8.11
CA ASP A 60 2.41 3.03 6.74
C ASP A 60 3.78 3.41 6.17
N LEU A 61 4.65 4.06 6.95
CA LEU A 61 6.04 4.34 6.56
C LEU A 61 6.85 3.06 6.32
N ARG A 62 6.58 2.00 7.09
CA ARG A 62 7.18 0.69 6.84
C ARG A 62 6.64 0.08 5.55
N ALA A 63 5.34 0.17 5.29
CA ALA A 63 4.74 -0.30 4.04
C ALA A 63 5.33 0.45 2.84
N LYS A 64 5.52 1.78 2.93
CA LYS A 64 6.21 2.60 1.93
C LYS A 64 7.57 2.03 1.56
N ARG A 65 8.41 1.82 2.58
CA ARG A 65 9.77 1.29 2.40
C ARG A 65 9.75 -0.08 1.72
N LEU A 66 8.86 -0.97 2.13
CA LEU A 66 8.72 -2.30 1.52
C LEU A 66 8.33 -2.21 0.04
N ILE A 67 7.40 -1.32 -0.31
CA ILE A 67 7.00 -1.09 -1.71
C ILE A 67 8.19 -0.53 -2.51
N GLN A 68 8.91 0.46 -1.98
CA GLN A 68 10.09 1.03 -2.62
C GLN A 68 11.25 0.04 -2.80
N THR A 69 11.37 -0.98 -1.94
CA THR A 69 12.39 -2.03 -2.11
C THR A 69 11.97 -3.15 -3.06
N ALA A 70 10.68 -3.28 -3.34
CA ALA A 70 10.14 -4.36 -4.17
C ALA A 70 10.09 -4.02 -5.67
N PHE A 71 10.31 -2.74 -6.03
CA PHE A 71 10.27 -2.19 -7.37
C PHE A 71 11.45 -1.25 -7.58
#